data_AF-A0A954FXA6-F1
#
_entry.id   AF-A0A954FXA6-F1
#
_cell.length_a   1.000
_cell.length_b   1.000
_cell.length_c   1.000
_cell.angle_alpha   90.00
_cell.angle_beta   90.00
_cell.angle_gamma   90.00
#
_symmetry.space_group_name_H-M   'P 1'
#
loop_
_entity.id
_entity.type
_entity.pdbx_description
1 polymer ?
#
loop_
_entity_poly.entity_id
_entity_poly.type
_entity_poly.pdbx_seq_one_letter_code
_entity_poly.pdbx_strand_id
1 'polypeptide(L)'
;MDYLKQLLESYFDIPPAGPGQGSAWNFQWQTPWPAWLPDWCVLLLGVGILFLLIYAYLKDTAHLNIQKRAILLSLRLALFLIVLLFLTKFTLTIHRTGLPFVALLIDDSASMGLEDDYSQSGSAPNSQAVKQQAEGKNRLDLVKNLLLQDNARFLTELQKKHKLRLYHFSEECIPLGQPGLLDKTDSEQTQELLKQIEPLGSETRLFHAVQKVLNDFRGTPPTAIIVLSDGISSTGEIDLLSRAAPLARSKLVPIFPVGVGSEQPVRDLQLYDLLVDDVAFVNDPINLSAKVKSFGINSGSISVALKDAKTGAPLVTRQIPVNPKKEFQKIELTFTPDKPGLFEYVFEVEPVKGEV
;
A
#
# COMPACT_ATOMS: atom_id res chain seq x y z
N MET A 1 -41.04 -9.33 -3.55
CA MET A 1 -40.37 -8.04 -3.30
C MET A 1 -39.28 -7.75 -4.34
N ASP A 2 -38.60 -8.77 -4.88
CA ASP A 2 -37.50 -8.58 -5.83
C ASP A 2 -37.88 -7.93 -7.17
N TYR A 3 -39.09 -8.19 -7.68
CA TYR A 3 -39.57 -7.55 -8.92
C TYR A 3 -39.76 -6.03 -8.77
N LEU A 4 -40.33 -5.60 -7.63
CA LEU A 4 -40.56 -4.18 -7.33
C LEU A 4 -39.23 -3.45 -7.08
N LYS A 5 -38.27 -4.17 -6.47
CA LYS A 5 -36.88 -3.74 -6.29
C LYS A 5 -36.17 -3.55 -7.63
N GLN A 6 -36.23 -4.53 -8.53
CA GLN A 6 -35.63 -4.44 -9.88
C GLN A 6 -36.26 -3.31 -10.73
N LEU A 7 -37.58 -3.12 -10.63
CA LEU A 7 -38.28 -2.08 -11.39
C LEU A 7 -37.88 -0.68 -10.90
N LEU A 8 -37.76 -0.48 -9.58
CA LEU A 8 -37.27 0.76 -9.00
C LEU A 8 -35.78 0.98 -9.28
N GLU A 9 -34.93 -0.06 -9.17
CA GLU A 9 -33.51 0.03 -9.52
C GLU A 9 -33.31 0.42 -11.01
N SER A 10 -34.15 -0.11 -11.91
CA SER A 10 -34.17 0.28 -13.32
C SER A 10 -34.72 1.69 -13.57
N TYR A 11 -35.72 2.13 -12.80
CA TYR A 11 -36.30 3.48 -12.93
C TYR A 11 -35.34 4.58 -12.48
N PHE A 12 -34.54 4.30 -11.43
CA PHE A 12 -33.54 5.22 -10.89
C PHE A 12 -32.15 5.06 -11.53
N ASP A 13 -32.05 4.28 -12.61
CA ASP A 13 -30.82 4.03 -13.38
C ASP A 13 -29.65 3.56 -12.50
N ILE A 14 -29.95 2.73 -11.50
CA ILE A 14 -28.96 2.26 -10.54
C ILE A 14 -28.32 0.98 -11.10
N PRO A 15 -27.00 0.96 -11.35
CA PRO A 15 -26.35 -0.20 -11.97
C PRO A 15 -26.55 -1.48 -11.14
N PRO A 16 -26.68 -2.65 -11.79
CA PRO A 16 -26.89 -3.92 -11.08
C PRO A 16 -25.74 -4.19 -10.11
N ALA A 17 -26.06 -4.75 -8.94
CA ALA A 17 -25.05 -5.10 -7.94
C ALA A 17 -24.08 -6.14 -8.54
N GLY A 18 -22.77 -5.83 -8.53
CA GLY A 18 -21.75 -6.79 -8.95
C GLY A 18 -21.67 -8.00 -8.01
N PRO A 19 -21.01 -9.10 -8.40
CA PRO A 19 -20.87 -10.29 -7.57
C PRO A 19 -20.31 -9.96 -6.18
N GLY A 20 -21.04 -10.35 -5.11
CA GLY A 20 -20.66 -10.07 -3.72
C GLY A 20 -21.04 -8.69 -3.19
N GLN A 21 -21.79 -7.89 -3.94
CA GLN A 21 -22.38 -6.63 -3.48
C GLN A 21 -23.88 -6.80 -3.20
N GLY A 22 -24.38 -6.09 -2.19
CA GLY A 22 -25.79 -6.03 -1.84
C GLY A 22 -26.33 -4.60 -1.92
N SER A 23 -27.59 -4.46 -2.30
CA SER A 23 -28.36 -3.23 -2.10
C SER A 23 -29.16 -3.38 -0.80
N ALA A 24 -28.72 -2.71 0.27
CA ALA A 24 -29.49 -2.60 1.50
C ALA A 24 -30.47 -1.42 1.38
N TRP A 25 -31.75 -1.73 1.47
CA TRP A 25 -32.83 -0.73 1.39
C TRP A 25 -33.17 -0.29 2.82
N ASN A 26 -32.70 0.88 3.20
CA ASN A 26 -33.04 1.46 4.50
C ASN A 26 -34.09 2.55 4.29
N PHE A 27 -35.32 2.26 4.71
CA PHE A 27 -36.35 3.27 4.81
C PHE A 27 -36.05 4.12 6.04
N GLN A 28 -35.67 5.37 5.83
CA GLN A 28 -35.49 6.32 6.92
C GLN A 28 -36.72 7.22 6.98
N TRP A 29 -37.41 7.17 8.13
CA TRP A 29 -38.50 8.08 8.44
C TRP A 29 -37.95 9.21 9.30
N GLN A 30 -37.79 10.40 8.71
CA GLN A 30 -37.52 11.61 9.46
C GLN A 30 -38.83 12.36 9.68
N THR A 31 -39.19 12.55 10.95
CA THR A 31 -40.35 13.36 11.31
C THR A 31 -40.09 14.82 10.94
N PRO A 32 -41.06 15.52 10.32
CA PRO A 32 -40.87 16.92 9.92
C PRO A 32 -40.95 17.92 11.07
N TRP A 33 -41.37 17.48 12.26
CA TRP A 33 -41.44 18.32 13.45
C TRP A 33 -40.14 18.24 14.26
N PRO A 34 -39.84 19.26 15.08
CA PRO A 34 -38.65 19.27 15.92
C PRO A 34 -38.59 18.07 16.88
N ALA A 35 -37.39 17.56 17.15
CA ALA A 35 -37.18 16.39 18.01
C ALA A 35 -37.68 16.56 19.47
N TRP A 36 -37.92 17.80 19.92
CA TRP A 36 -38.48 18.08 21.24
C TRP A 36 -40.01 17.95 21.31
N LEU A 37 -40.70 17.89 20.17
CA LEU A 37 -42.15 17.75 20.12
C LEU A 37 -42.51 16.25 20.08
N PRO A 38 -43.21 15.71 21.10
CA PRO A 38 -43.59 14.30 21.10
C PRO A 38 -44.53 13.94 19.94
N ASP A 39 -44.33 12.78 19.33
CA ASP A 39 -45.10 12.32 18.18
C ASP A 39 -46.62 12.26 18.45
N TRP A 40 -47.03 11.97 19.69
CA TRP A 40 -48.43 11.92 20.08
C TRP A 40 -49.14 13.29 20.02
N CYS A 41 -48.43 14.39 20.30
CA CYS A 41 -48.98 15.74 20.17
C CYS A 41 -49.31 16.05 18.71
N VAL A 42 -48.43 15.64 17.80
CA VAL A 42 -48.64 15.84 16.35
C VAL A 42 -49.77 14.96 15.84
N LEU A 43 -49.86 13.71 16.32
CA LEU A 43 -50.97 12.82 15.98
C LEU A 43 -52.31 13.44 16.43
N LEU A 44 -52.39 13.96 17.65
CA LEU A 44 -53.60 14.61 18.18
C LEU A 44 -53.97 15.85 17.35
N LEU A 45 -52.97 16.67 16.98
CA LEU A 45 -53.18 17.84 16.12
C LEU A 45 -53.65 17.43 14.72
N GLY A 46 -53.07 16.38 14.13
CA GLY A 46 -53.48 15.82 12.85
C GLY A 46 -54.92 15.28 12.86
N VAL A 47 -55.30 14.56 13.91
CA VAL A 47 -56.68 14.08 14.12
C VAL A 47 -57.65 15.24 14.31
N GLY A 48 -57.25 16.29 15.04
CA GLY A 48 -58.05 17.50 15.21
C GLY A 48 -58.31 18.23 13.89
N ILE A 49 -57.27 18.40 13.05
CA ILE A 49 -57.42 18.97 11.70
C ILE A 49 -58.31 18.11 10.83
N LEU A 50 -58.12 16.78 10.85
CA LEU A 50 -58.94 15.84 10.09
C LEU A 50 -60.42 15.92 10.50
N PHE A 51 -60.69 15.94 11.80
CA PHE A 51 -62.03 16.08 12.34
C PHE A 51 -62.68 17.41 11.92
N LEU A 52 -61.96 18.54 12.05
CA LEU A 52 -62.46 19.85 11.63
C LEU A 52 -62.72 19.90 10.13
N LEU A 53 -61.85 19.31 9.31
CA LEU A 53 -61.99 19.24 7.86
C LEU A 53 -63.24 18.43 7.49
N ILE A 54 -63.43 17.25 8.09
CA ILE A 54 -64.63 16.44 7.89
C ILE A 54 -65.86 17.19 8.39
N TYR A 55 -65.85 17.77 9.60
CA TYR A 55 -66.98 18.49 10.18
C TYR A 55 -67.40 19.69 9.34
N ALA A 56 -66.46 20.57 8.99
CA ALA A 56 -66.72 21.74 8.16
C ALA A 56 -67.24 21.32 6.78
N TYR A 57 -66.65 20.29 6.18
CA TYR A 57 -67.08 19.80 4.89
C TYR A 57 -68.48 19.18 4.93
N LEU A 58 -68.79 18.38 5.97
CA LEU A 58 -70.12 17.81 6.17
C LEU A 58 -71.18 18.91 6.36
N LYS A 59 -70.83 20.03 6.99
CA LYS A 59 -71.72 21.19 7.19
C LYS A 59 -71.93 22.00 5.92
N ASP A 60 -70.86 22.34 5.19
CA ASP A 60 -70.90 23.18 3.99
C ASP A 60 -71.58 22.49 2.80
N THR A 61 -71.55 21.15 2.77
CA THR A 61 -72.11 20.36 1.66
C THR A 61 -73.45 19.70 1.97
N ALA A 62 -74.13 20.15 3.04
CA ALA A 62 -75.43 19.64 3.44
C ALA A 62 -76.51 19.78 2.33
N HIS A 63 -76.35 20.73 1.41
CA HIS A 63 -77.28 20.96 0.30
C HIS A 63 -77.01 20.12 -0.96
N LEU A 64 -75.97 19.27 -0.96
CA LEU A 64 -75.55 18.48 -2.12
C LEU A 64 -75.97 17.01 -2.00
N ASN A 65 -76.17 16.35 -3.15
CA ASN A 65 -76.41 14.90 -3.22
C ASN A 65 -75.21 14.11 -2.62
N ILE A 66 -75.51 13.03 -1.91
CA ILE A 66 -74.56 12.15 -1.19
C ILE A 66 -73.39 11.69 -2.06
N GLN A 67 -73.63 11.39 -3.34
CA GLN A 67 -72.55 10.99 -4.26
C GLN A 67 -71.53 12.10 -4.52
N LYS A 68 -71.99 13.33 -4.79
CA LYS A 68 -71.12 14.49 -5.01
C LYS A 68 -70.36 14.85 -3.73
N ARG A 69 -71.03 14.71 -2.58
CA ARG A 69 -70.43 14.91 -1.25
C ARG A 69 -69.29 13.92 -0.99
N ALA A 70 -69.50 12.64 -1.28
CA ALA A 70 -68.48 11.60 -1.11
C ALA A 70 -67.25 11.84 -2.00
N ILE A 71 -67.44 12.18 -3.28
CA ILE A 71 -66.35 12.43 -4.24
C ILE A 71 -65.49 13.63 -3.80
N LEU A 72 -66.11 14.72 -3.41
CA LEU A 72 -65.36 15.92 -3.03
C LEU A 72 -64.70 15.77 -1.64
N LEU A 73 -65.32 15.03 -0.71
CA LEU A 73 -64.68 14.67 0.56
C LEU A 73 -63.47 13.78 0.33
N SER A 74 -63.57 12.77 -0.55
CA SER A 74 -62.46 11.88 -0.86
C SER A 74 -61.31 12.64 -1.55
N LEU A 75 -61.61 13.54 -2.48
CA LEU A 75 -60.60 14.40 -3.11
C LEU A 75 -59.86 15.26 -2.08
N ARG A 76 -60.58 15.80 -1.09
CA ARG A 76 -59.98 16.66 -0.07
C ARG A 76 -59.16 15.89 0.96
N LEU A 77 -59.63 14.71 1.34
CA LEU A 77 -58.85 13.76 2.15
C LEU A 77 -57.58 13.31 1.40
N ALA A 78 -57.70 13.03 0.11
CA ALA A 78 -56.55 12.69 -0.74
C ALA A 78 -55.53 13.83 -0.80
N LEU A 79 -55.98 15.08 -0.98
CA LEU A 79 -55.10 16.24 -1.00
C LEU A 79 -54.41 16.44 0.35
N PHE A 80 -55.14 16.31 1.46
CA PHE A 80 -54.56 16.37 2.80
C PHE A 80 -53.50 15.28 3.01
N LEU A 81 -53.79 14.04 2.56
CA LEU A 81 -52.87 12.92 2.66
C LEU A 81 -51.62 13.13 1.79
N ILE A 82 -51.77 13.68 0.58
CA ILE A 82 -50.64 14.05 -0.30
C ILE A 82 -49.76 15.12 0.37
N VAL A 83 -50.36 16.16 0.94
CA VAL A 83 -49.61 17.22 1.65
C VAL A 83 -48.88 16.63 2.86
N LEU A 84 -49.53 15.76 3.63
CA LEU A 84 -48.91 15.07 4.76
C LEU A 84 -47.74 14.18 4.30
N LEU A 85 -47.90 13.48 3.18
CA LEU A 85 -46.85 12.66 2.56
C LEU A 85 -45.67 13.51 2.09
N PHE A 86 -45.90 14.69 1.52
CA PHE A 86 -44.82 15.60 1.12
C PHE A 86 -44.14 16.29 2.29
N LEU A 87 -44.87 16.55 3.38
CA LEU A 87 -44.29 17.06 4.62
C LEU A 87 -43.41 15.99 5.28
N THR A 88 -43.83 14.72 5.28
CA THR A 88 -42.98 13.63 5.73
C THR A 88 -41.83 13.47 4.73
N LYS A 89 -40.59 13.74 5.16
CA LYS A 89 -39.41 13.55 4.32
C LYS A 89 -39.14 12.06 4.12
N PHE A 90 -39.96 11.42 3.29
CA PHE A 90 -39.81 10.01 2.94
C PHE A 90 -38.62 9.89 2.01
N THR A 91 -37.46 9.57 2.59
CA THR A 91 -36.22 9.40 1.84
C THR A 91 -35.88 7.93 1.76
N LEU A 92 -35.75 7.42 0.54
CA LEU A 92 -35.18 6.10 0.27
C LEU A 92 -33.67 6.26 0.14
N THR A 93 -32.91 5.82 1.14
CA THR A 93 -31.45 5.82 1.08
C THR A 93 -30.98 4.42 0.68
N ILE A 94 -30.32 4.33 -0.47
CA ILE A 94 -29.78 3.07 -0.98
C ILE A 94 -28.31 2.99 -0.59
N HIS A 95 -28.00 2.15 0.40
CA HIS A 95 -26.61 1.86 0.74
C HIS A 95 -26.15 0.66 -0.07
N ARG A 96 -25.06 0.85 -0.83
CA ARG A 96 -24.36 -0.25 -1.48
C ARG A 96 -23.42 -0.87 -0.46
N THR A 97 -23.72 -2.10 -0.05
CA THR A 97 -22.82 -2.89 0.79
C THR A 97 -21.90 -3.67 -0.14
N GLY A 98 -20.68 -3.17 -0.32
CA GLY A 98 -19.62 -3.88 -1.02
C GLY A 98 -18.67 -4.56 -0.03
N LEU A 99 -17.93 -5.56 -0.49
CA LEU A 99 -16.80 -6.09 0.28
C LEU A 99 -15.80 -4.95 0.54
N PRO A 100 -15.25 -4.83 1.77
CA PRO A 100 -14.30 -3.79 2.11
C PRO A 100 -12.98 -3.98 1.38
N PHE A 101 -12.25 -2.89 1.16
CA PHE A 101 -10.95 -2.91 0.48
C PHE A 101 -9.81 -3.25 1.42
N VAL A 102 -8.82 -3.99 0.91
CA VAL A 102 -7.49 -4.15 1.50
C VAL A 102 -6.47 -3.71 0.47
N ALA A 103 -5.55 -2.82 0.87
CA ALA A 103 -4.46 -2.39 0.02
C ALA A 103 -3.20 -3.20 0.33
N LEU A 104 -2.55 -3.73 -0.70
CA LEU A 104 -1.28 -4.44 -0.59
C LEU A 104 -0.20 -3.63 -1.30
N LEU A 105 0.82 -3.18 -0.57
CA LEU A 105 1.95 -2.41 -1.08
C LEU A 105 3.15 -3.35 -1.17
N ILE A 106 3.77 -3.39 -2.33
CA ILE A 106 4.95 -4.19 -2.65
C ILE A 106 6.10 -3.24 -2.93
N ASP A 107 7.17 -3.35 -2.18
CA ASP A 107 8.39 -2.57 -2.40
C ASP A 107 9.13 -3.12 -3.63
N ASP A 108 9.47 -2.24 -4.57
CA ASP A 108 10.24 -2.55 -5.77
C ASP A 108 11.53 -1.72 -5.88
N SER A 109 12.03 -1.26 -4.73
CA SER A 109 13.33 -0.60 -4.64
C SER A 109 14.50 -1.54 -5.01
N ALA A 110 15.66 -0.95 -5.29
CA ALA A 110 16.89 -1.66 -5.61
C ALA A 110 17.36 -2.57 -4.46
N SER A 111 17.05 -2.23 -3.20
CA SER A 111 17.37 -3.08 -2.05
C SER A 111 16.56 -4.38 -2.04
N MET A 112 15.41 -4.41 -2.70
CA MET A 112 14.63 -5.63 -2.92
C MET A 112 15.23 -6.54 -3.99
N GLY A 113 16.21 -6.05 -4.77
CA GLY A 113 17.00 -6.81 -5.73
C GLY A 113 18.16 -7.60 -5.11
N LEU A 114 18.45 -7.40 -3.82
CA LEU A 114 19.56 -8.05 -3.12
C LEU A 114 19.25 -9.53 -2.84
N GLU A 115 20.24 -10.39 -3.00
CA GLU A 115 20.20 -11.80 -2.58
C GLU A 115 20.79 -11.93 -1.17
N ASP A 116 19.98 -12.34 -0.21
CA ASP A 116 20.43 -12.48 1.18
C ASP A 116 20.90 -13.90 1.49
N ASP A 117 21.92 -14.00 2.36
CA ASP A 117 22.35 -15.28 2.92
C ASP A 117 21.48 -15.67 4.12
N TYR A 118 20.60 -16.65 3.92
CA TYR A 118 19.75 -17.23 4.96
C TYR A 118 20.36 -18.45 5.67
N SER A 119 21.61 -18.83 5.36
CA SER A 119 22.26 -20.01 5.94
C SER A 119 22.30 -19.95 7.48
N GLN A 120 22.56 -18.75 8.01
CA GLN A 120 22.65 -18.48 9.45
C GLN A 120 21.36 -17.94 10.11
N SER A 121 20.28 -17.71 9.34
CA SER A 121 19.00 -17.26 9.91
C SER A 121 18.40 -18.33 10.83
N GLY A 122 18.08 -17.97 12.07
CA GLY A 122 17.76 -18.88 13.18
C GLY A 122 16.36 -19.50 13.15
N SER A 123 16.30 -20.74 13.63
CA SER A 123 15.26 -21.48 14.40
C SER A 123 13.74 -21.18 14.29
N ALA A 124 13.21 -20.49 13.28
CA ALA A 124 11.76 -20.42 13.12
C ALA A 124 11.22 -21.79 12.62
N PRO A 125 10.03 -22.26 13.05
CA PRO A 125 9.51 -23.59 12.68
C PRO A 125 9.27 -23.77 11.17
N ASN A 126 9.18 -22.66 10.40
CA ASN A 126 9.10 -22.66 8.94
C ASN A 126 10.44 -22.32 8.24
N SER A 127 11.51 -22.10 9.00
CA SER A 127 12.80 -21.61 8.48
C SER A 127 13.45 -22.55 7.47
N GLN A 128 13.26 -23.87 7.57
CA GLN A 128 13.86 -24.81 6.61
C GLN A 128 13.22 -24.77 5.23
N ALA A 129 11.88 -24.66 5.16
CA ALA A 129 11.17 -24.50 3.89
C ALA A 129 11.46 -23.14 3.25
N VAL A 130 11.51 -22.08 4.07
CA VAL A 130 11.89 -20.74 3.63
C VAL A 130 13.33 -20.70 3.13
N LYS A 131 14.28 -21.36 3.82
CA LYS A 131 15.69 -21.46 3.39
C LYS A 131 15.84 -22.09 2.02
N GLN A 132 15.21 -23.26 1.79
CA GLN A 132 15.27 -23.93 0.48
C GLN A 132 14.59 -23.13 -0.63
N GLN A 133 13.54 -22.37 -0.30
CA GLN A 133 12.86 -21.52 -1.28
C GLN A 133 13.59 -20.20 -1.54
N ALA A 134 14.48 -19.77 -0.65
CA ALA A 134 15.17 -18.49 -0.69
C ALA A 134 16.61 -18.53 -1.22
N GLU A 135 17.21 -19.71 -1.36
CA GLU A 135 18.56 -19.84 -1.95
C GLU A 135 18.58 -19.32 -3.40
N GLY A 136 19.47 -18.35 -3.67
CA GLY A 136 19.71 -17.77 -5.00
C GLY A 136 18.54 -16.92 -5.54
N LYS A 137 17.73 -16.34 -4.66
CA LYS A 137 16.63 -15.45 -5.04
C LYS A 137 16.77 -14.09 -4.37
N ASN A 138 16.43 -13.04 -5.11
CA ASN A 138 16.35 -11.70 -4.55
C ASN A 138 15.13 -11.56 -3.61
N ARG A 139 15.14 -10.54 -2.75
CA ARG A 139 14.04 -10.29 -1.79
C ARG A 139 12.68 -10.10 -2.47
N LEU A 140 12.62 -9.43 -3.61
CA LEU A 140 11.37 -9.24 -4.37
C LEU A 140 10.79 -10.57 -4.87
N ASP A 141 11.65 -11.49 -5.31
CA ASP A 141 11.26 -12.82 -5.77
C ASP A 141 10.77 -13.67 -4.60
N LEU A 142 11.28 -13.47 -3.37
CA LEU A 142 10.66 -14.06 -2.18
C LEU A 142 9.24 -13.56 -1.97
N VAL A 143 9.01 -12.25 -2.15
CA VAL A 143 7.67 -11.67 -2.06
C VAL A 143 6.76 -12.22 -3.15
N LYS A 144 7.20 -12.25 -4.41
CA LYS A 144 6.45 -12.83 -5.52
C LYS A 144 6.11 -14.29 -5.25
N ASN A 145 7.08 -15.08 -4.78
CA ASN A 145 6.84 -16.48 -4.44
C ASN A 145 5.81 -16.61 -3.32
N LEU A 146 5.88 -15.79 -2.27
CA LEU A 146 4.90 -15.79 -1.17
C LEU A 146 3.49 -15.44 -1.66
N LEU A 147 3.37 -14.48 -2.58
CA LEU A 147 2.07 -14.07 -3.13
C LEU A 147 1.51 -15.05 -4.16
N LEU A 148 2.37 -15.73 -4.93
CA LEU A 148 2.01 -16.62 -6.03
C LEU A 148 1.97 -18.11 -5.63
N GLN A 149 2.42 -18.46 -4.42
CA GLN A 149 2.45 -19.84 -3.93
C GLN A 149 1.06 -20.50 -4.00
N ASP A 150 1.04 -21.79 -4.37
CA ASP A 150 -0.17 -22.62 -4.48
C ASP A 150 -1.27 -21.97 -5.36
N ASN A 151 -0.89 -21.45 -6.54
CA ASN A 151 -1.75 -20.68 -7.44
C ASN A 151 -2.36 -19.43 -6.78
N ALA A 152 -1.51 -18.65 -6.09
CA ALA A 152 -1.91 -17.45 -5.36
C ALA A 152 -3.03 -17.70 -4.33
N ARG A 153 -2.93 -18.80 -3.57
CA ARG A 153 -3.94 -19.19 -2.57
C ARG A 153 -4.20 -18.08 -1.55
N PHE A 154 -3.15 -17.42 -1.08
CA PHE A 154 -3.27 -16.31 -0.13
C PHE A 154 -4.13 -15.16 -0.69
N LEU A 155 -3.82 -14.71 -1.91
CA LEU A 155 -4.59 -13.66 -2.58
C LEU A 155 -6.04 -14.10 -2.82
N THR A 156 -6.24 -15.36 -3.24
CA THR A 156 -7.58 -15.91 -3.50
C THR A 156 -8.44 -16.00 -2.23
N GLU A 157 -7.88 -16.44 -1.10
CA GLU A 157 -8.58 -16.45 0.19
C GLU A 157 -8.91 -15.04 0.66
N LEU A 158 -8.02 -14.08 0.46
CA LEU A 158 -8.25 -12.68 0.82
C LEU A 158 -9.35 -12.05 -0.07
N GLN A 159 -9.35 -12.35 -1.37
CA GLN A 159 -10.39 -11.96 -2.34
C GLN A 159 -11.78 -12.54 -2.05
N LYS A 160 -11.89 -13.64 -1.29
CA LYS A 160 -13.20 -14.17 -0.87
C LYS A 160 -13.93 -13.21 0.08
N LYS A 161 -13.20 -12.48 0.93
CA LYS A 161 -13.74 -11.62 2.00
C LYS A 161 -13.54 -10.13 1.76
N HIS A 162 -12.59 -9.77 0.90
CA HIS A 162 -12.16 -8.38 0.68
C HIS A 162 -11.97 -8.11 -0.81
N LYS A 163 -12.10 -6.85 -1.21
CA LYS A 163 -11.59 -6.38 -2.51
C LYS A 163 -10.13 -6.02 -2.35
N LEU A 164 -9.25 -6.55 -3.19
CA LEU A 164 -7.84 -6.22 -3.12
C LEU A 164 -7.53 -5.02 -4.01
N ARG A 165 -6.57 -4.20 -3.60
CA ARG A 165 -5.86 -3.28 -4.49
C ARG A 165 -4.37 -3.39 -4.27
N LEU A 166 -3.67 -3.80 -5.31
CA LEU A 166 -2.23 -3.98 -5.31
C LEU A 166 -1.56 -2.67 -5.75
N TYR A 167 -0.46 -2.35 -5.09
CA TYR A 167 0.40 -1.22 -5.38
C TYR A 167 1.84 -1.72 -5.39
N HIS A 168 2.64 -1.22 -6.31
CA HIS A 168 4.09 -1.30 -6.19
C HIS A 168 4.63 0.09 -5.87
N PHE A 169 5.70 0.16 -5.10
CA PHE A 169 6.28 1.44 -4.72
C PHE A 169 7.79 1.38 -4.53
N SER A 170 8.41 2.51 -4.86
CA SER A 170 9.80 2.84 -4.58
C SER A 170 9.89 4.34 -4.31
N GLU A 171 10.17 5.13 -5.35
CA GLU A 171 10.15 6.61 -5.32
C GLU A 171 8.71 7.14 -5.34
N GLU A 172 7.87 6.50 -6.16
CA GLU A 172 6.45 6.76 -6.29
C GLU A 172 5.65 5.49 -5.97
N CYS A 173 4.37 5.65 -5.64
CA CYS A 173 3.46 4.54 -5.36
C CYS A 173 2.38 4.47 -6.45
N ILE A 174 2.40 3.39 -7.21
CA ILE A 174 1.62 3.21 -8.42
C ILE A 174 0.71 1.98 -8.25
N PRO A 175 -0.60 2.09 -8.58
CA PRO A 175 -1.49 0.94 -8.54
C PRO A 175 -1.11 -0.07 -9.63
N LEU A 176 -1.06 -1.35 -9.27
CA LEU A 176 -0.87 -2.44 -10.22
C LEU A 176 -2.20 -2.73 -10.93
N GLY A 177 -2.24 -2.46 -12.22
CA GLY A 177 -3.41 -2.69 -13.08
C GLY A 177 -4.47 -1.59 -13.03
N GLN A 178 -5.59 -1.82 -13.71
CA GLN A 178 -6.68 -0.84 -13.79
C GLN A 178 -7.54 -0.85 -12.50
N PRO A 179 -8.17 0.29 -12.13
CA PRO A 179 -9.11 0.33 -11.02
C PRO A 179 -10.27 -0.67 -11.24
N GLY A 180 -10.27 -1.79 -10.50
CA GLY A 180 -11.27 -2.85 -10.62
C GLY A 180 -10.75 -4.20 -11.10
N LEU A 181 -9.48 -4.30 -11.52
CA LEU A 181 -8.82 -5.52 -12.03
C LEU A 181 -8.67 -6.65 -11.00
N LEU A 182 -9.18 -6.50 -9.78
CA LEU A 182 -9.04 -7.47 -8.69
C LEU A 182 -10.39 -8.01 -8.23
N ASP A 183 -11.36 -8.04 -9.15
CA ASP A 183 -12.52 -8.90 -9.02
C ASP A 183 -12.09 -10.37 -9.25
N LYS A 184 -12.82 -11.32 -8.66
CA LYS A 184 -12.45 -12.76 -8.57
C LYS A 184 -12.10 -13.43 -9.92
N THR A 185 -12.46 -12.81 -11.03
CA THR A 185 -12.30 -13.32 -12.40
C THR A 185 -10.92 -13.04 -13.00
N ASP A 186 -10.17 -12.06 -12.48
CA ASP A 186 -8.92 -11.54 -13.09
C ASP A 186 -7.64 -12.02 -12.37
N SER A 187 -7.72 -13.13 -11.62
CA SER A 187 -6.60 -13.66 -10.82
C SER A 187 -5.39 -14.00 -11.70
N GLU A 188 -5.58 -14.51 -12.92
CA GLU A 188 -4.48 -14.82 -13.85
C GLU A 188 -3.75 -13.57 -14.34
N GLN A 189 -4.48 -12.50 -14.70
CA GLN A 189 -3.88 -11.24 -15.12
C GLN A 189 -3.10 -10.57 -13.98
N THR A 190 -3.64 -10.67 -12.75
CA THR A 190 -2.98 -10.19 -11.55
C THR A 190 -1.65 -10.90 -11.31
N GLN A 191 -1.63 -12.22 -11.46
CA GLN A 191 -0.41 -13.01 -11.31
C GLN A 191 0.64 -12.63 -12.35
N GLU A 192 0.21 -12.35 -13.59
CA GLU A 192 1.13 -11.95 -14.65
C GLU A 192 1.73 -10.56 -14.41
N LEU A 193 0.92 -9.59 -13.95
CA LEU A 193 1.40 -8.27 -13.54
C LEU A 193 2.39 -8.35 -12.37
N LEU A 194 2.13 -9.22 -11.38
CA LEU A 194 3.04 -9.42 -10.25
C LEU A 194 4.40 -9.97 -10.69
N LYS A 195 4.45 -10.83 -11.71
CA LYS A 195 5.72 -11.36 -12.24
C LYS A 195 6.57 -10.28 -12.91
N GLN A 196 5.92 -9.30 -13.54
CA GLN A 196 6.57 -8.21 -14.30
C GLN A 196 7.23 -7.13 -13.43
N ILE A 197 6.99 -7.11 -12.11
CA ILE A 197 7.61 -6.13 -11.22
C ILE A 197 9.10 -6.41 -11.12
N GLU A 198 9.95 -5.41 -11.33
CA GLU A 198 11.41 -5.54 -11.23
C GLU A 198 11.95 -4.57 -10.17
N PRO A 199 13.03 -4.93 -9.43
CA PRO A 199 13.56 -4.12 -8.35
C PRO A 199 14.47 -3.00 -8.89
N LEU A 200 13.87 -2.02 -9.58
CA LEU A 200 14.60 -0.95 -10.29
C LEU A 200 14.53 0.40 -9.58
N GLY A 201 13.69 0.55 -8.55
CA GLY A 201 13.48 1.83 -7.89
C GLY A 201 14.70 2.30 -7.09
N SER A 202 15.11 3.56 -7.21
CA SER A 202 16.32 4.03 -6.53
C SER A 202 16.12 4.36 -5.04
N GLU A 203 14.87 4.50 -4.61
CA GLU A 203 14.51 4.91 -3.25
C GLU A 203 13.35 4.09 -2.66
N THR A 204 13.24 4.12 -1.33
CA THR A 204 12.14 3.49 -0.58
C THR A 204 11.39 4.55 0.25
N ARG A 205 10.28 5.06 -0.28
CA ARG A 205 9.45 6.12 0.33
C ARG A 205 8.14 5.60 0.94
N LEU A 206 8.25 4.86 2.05
CA LEU A 206 7.11 4.20 2.72
C LEU A 206 6.02 5.20 3.18
N PHE A 207 6.40 6.37 3.70
CA PHE A 207 5.43 7.39 4.12
C PHE A 207 4.55 7.85 2.96
N HIS A 208 5.16 8.25 1.85
CA HIS A 208 4.45 8.70 0.67
C HIS A 208 3.60 7.61 0.04
N ALA A 209 4.08 6.35 0.06
CA ALA A 209 3.30 5.22 -0.43
C ALA A 209 2.00 5.01 0.36
N VAL A 210 2.07 5.04 1.70
CA VAL A 210 0.88 4.94 2.55
C VAL A 210 -0.04 6.16 2.37
N GLN A 211 0.53 7.36 2.29
CA GLN A 211 -0.23 8.59 2.06
C GLN A 211 -0.99 8.53 0.72
N LYS A 212 -0.34 8.07 -0.34
CA LYS A 212 -0.94 7.88 -1.66
C LYS A 212 -2.12 6.91 -1.62
N VAL A 213 -1.96 5.76 -0.97
CA VAL A 213 -3.05 4.78 -0.82
C VAL A 213 -4.23 5.38 -0.06
N LEU A 214 -3.99 6.06 1.06
CA LEU A 214 -5.07 6.71 1.82
C LEU A 214 -5.79 7.80 0.99
N ASN A 215 -5.08 8.49 0.10
CA ASN A 215 -5.65 9.48 -0.81
C ASN A 215 -6.45 8.85 -1.96
N ASP A 216 -6.03 7.71 -2.47
CA ASP A 216 -6.74 6.96 -3.51
C ASP A 216 -8.07 6.38 -3.00
N PHE A 217 -8.14 6.09 -1.70
CA PHE A 217 -9.32 5.57 -1.02
C PHE A 217 -10.14 6.66 -0.30
N ARG A 218 -10.10 7.91 -0.79
CA ARG A 218 -10.96 8.98 -0.25
C ARG A 218 -12.45 8.60 -0.34
N GLY A 219 -13.16 8.75 0.77
CA GLY A 219 -14.58 8.41 0.91
C GLY A 219 -14.83 6.99 1.44
N THR A 220 -13.99 6.02 1.08
CA THR A 220 -14.10 4.62 1.53
C THR A 220 -12.70 4.09 1.88
N PRO A 221 -12.18 4.39 3.10
CA PRO A 221 -10.84 3.95 3.49
C PRO A 221 -10.75 2.41 3.49
N PRO A 222 -9.58 1.83 3.17
CA PRO A 222 -9.40 0.39 3.23
C PRO A 222 -9.48 -0.09 4.70
N THR A 223 -9.91 -1.33 4.90
CA THR A 223 -9.92 -1.96 6.23
C THR A 223 -8.52 -2.26 6.73
N ALA A 224 -7.54 -2.41 5.84
CA ALA A 224 -6.14 -2.63 6.19
C ALA A 224 -5.22 -2.23 5.04
N ILE A 225 -3.99 -1.84 5.41
CA ILE A 225 -2.86 -1.69 4.50
C ILE A 225 -1.82 -2.75 4.89
N ILE A 226 -1.44 -3.61 3.96
CA ILE A 226 -0.36 -4.59 4.14
C ILE A 226 0.84 -4.07 3.36
N VAL A 227 2.02 -4.00 3.98
CA VAL A 227 3.25 -3.47 3.39
C VAL A 227 4.31 -4.57 3.37
N LEU A 228 4.81 -4.91 2.19
CA LEU A 228 5.88 -5.88 1.96
C LEU A 228 7.14 -5.12 1.56
N SER A 229 8.12 -5.05 2.46
CA SER A 229 9.36 -4.26 2.28
C SER A 229 10.44 -4.80 3.21
N ASP A 230 11.70 -4.53 2.91
CA ASP A 230 12.81 -4.74 3.85
C ASP A 230 12.81 -3.72 5.01
N GLY A 231 11.96 -2.69 4.93
CA GLY A 231 11.72 -1.72 6.00
C GLY A 231 12.77 -0.62 6.10
N ILE A 232 13.76 -0.59 5.20
CA ILE A 232 14.84 0.40 5.21
C ILE A 232 14.43 1.56 4.30
N SER A 233 14.29 2.76 4.87
CA SER A 233 14.04 3.96 4.08
C SER A 233 15.36 4.60 3.63
N SER A 234 15.41 5.06 2.37
CA SER A 234 16.63 5.57 1.73
C SER A 234 16.83 7.10 1.83
N THR A 235 15.75 7.86 2.02
CA THR A 235 15.72 9.34 1.88
C THR A 235 15.74 10.11 3.20
N GLY A 236 15.46 9.44 4.32
CA GLY A 236 15.58 10.00 5.67
C GLY A 236 14.41 9.68 6.60
N GLU A 237 14.36 10.34 7.77
CA GLU A 237 13.36 10.04 8.80
C GLU A 237 11.90 10.28 8.37
N ILE A 238 11.67 11.16 7.39
CA ILE A 238 10.31 11.51 6.97
C ILE A 238 9.63 10.37 6.22
N ASP A 239 10.43 9.52 5.58
CA ASP A 239 9.95 8.42 4.75
C ASP A 239 9.77 7.11 5.49
N LEU A 240 10.05 7.10 6.80
CA LEU A 240 9.81 5.96 7.68
C LEU A 240 8.32 5.63 7.80
N LEU A 241 8.01 4.33 7.82
CA LEU A 241 6.64 3.84 8.05
C LEU A 241 6.05 4.32 9.39
N SER A 242 6.90 4.55 10.40
CA SER A 242 6.49 5.10 11.70
C SER A 242 5.86 6.49 11.61
N ARG A 243 6.26 7.31 10.62
CA ARG A 243 5.65 8.62 10.35
C ARG A 243 4.29 8.50 9.67
N ALA A 244 4.03 7.40 8.95
CA ALA A 244 2.74 7.14 8.33
C ALA A 244 1.69 6.61 9.33
N ALA A 245 2.12 6.03 10.45
CA ALA A 245 1.23 5.40 11.41
C ALA A 245 0.18 6.36 12.02
N PRO A 246 0.51 7.59 12.46
CA PRO A 246 -0.50 8.54 12.94
C PRO A 246 -1.51 8.93 11.86
N LEU A 247 -1.06 9.07 10.61
CA LEU A 247 -1.92 9.39 9.48
C LEU A 247 -2.92 8.27 9.22
N ALA A 248 -2.46 7.02 9.14
CA ALA A 248 -3.33 5.86 8.96
C ALA A 248 -4.28 5.66 10.15
N ARG A 249 -3.79 5.86 11.38
CA ARG A 249 -4.60 5.81 12.60
C ARG A 249 -5.73 6.85 12.60
N SER A 250 -5.48 8.07 12.11
CA SER A 250 -6.51 9.11 12.00
C SER A 250 -7.67 8.71 11.08
N LYS A 251 -7.42 7.78 10.16
CA LYS A 251 -8.41 7.20 9.23
C LYS A 251 -8.94 5.84 9.68
N LEU A 252 -8.57 5.37 10.88
CA LEU A 252 -8.90 4.05 11.42
C LEU A 252 -8.42 2.89 10.54
N VAL A 253 -7.30 3.08 9.85
CA VAL A 253 -6.70 2.07 8.97
C VAL A 253 -5.47 1.46 9.66
N PRO A 254 -5.51 0.16 10.03
CA PRO A 254 -4.33 -0.55 10.52
C PRO A 254 -3.32 -0.79 9.38
N ILE A 255 -2.03 -0.69 9.72
CA ILE A 255 -0.91 -1.03 8.85
C ILE A 255 -0.30 -2.35 9.35
N PHE A 256 -0.15 -3.33 8.46
CA PHE A 256 0.50 -4.61 8.70
C PHE A 256 1.83 -4.67 7.94
N PRO A 257 2.97 -4.33 8.58
CA PRO A 257 4.28 -4.49 7.95
C PRO A 257 4.69 -5.96 7.93
N VAL A 258 5.17 -6.41 6.78
CA VAL A 258 5.78 -7.71 6.56
C VAL A 258 7.22 -7.45 6.10
N GLY A 259 8.15 -7.61 7.03
CA GLY A 259 9.58 -7.44 6.79
C GLY A 259 10.12 -8.57 5.91
N VAL A 260 10.87 -8.21 4.87
CA VAL A 260 11.49 -9.15 3.94
C VAL A 260 13.00 -8.95 3.96
N GLY A 261 13.74 -10.01 4.24
CA GLY A 261 15.20 -9.99 4.24
C GLY A 261 15.78 -10.86 5.35
N SER A 262 17.09 -11.05 5.31
CA SER A 262 17.81 -11.73 6.39
C SER A 262 17.96 -10.81 7.61
N GLU A 263 17.93 -11.40 8.81
CA GLU A 263 18.29 -10.69 10.05
C GLU A 263 19.79 -10.36 10.11
N GLN A 264 20.60 -11.03 9.28
CA GLN A 264 22.02 -10.72 9.17
C GLN A 264 22.26 -9.59 8.18
N PRO A 265 23.11 -8.60 8.55
CA PRO A 265 23.46 -7.53 7.64
C PRO A 265 24.15 -8.08 6.39
N VAL A 266 23.82 -7.50 5.24
CA VAL A 266 24.52 -7.75 3.97
C VAL A 266 26.00 -7.38 4.14
N ARG A 267 26.87 -8.18 3.53
CA ARG A 267 28.30 -7.91 3.52
C ARG A 267 28.59 -6.96 2.38
N ASP A 268 29.26 -5.85 2.65
CA ASP A 268 29.64 -4.87 1.64
C ASP A 268 30.95 -4.17 2.06
N LEU A 269 31.82 -3.91 1.08
CA LEU A 269 33.06 -3.15 1.24
C LEU A 269 33.03 -1.90 0.36
N GLN A 270 32.81 -0.76 1.01
CA GLN A 270 32.86 0.52 0.33
C GLN A 270 34.26 1.13 0.44
N LEU A 271 34.87 1.39 -0.71
CA LEU A 271 36.11 2.15 -0.84
C LEU A 271 35.80 3.61 -1.21
N TYR A 272 36.31 4.55 -0.43
CA TYR A 272 36.07 5.99 -0.65
C TYR A 272 37.24 6.85 -0.17
N ASP A 273 37.20 8.15 -0.45
CA ASP A 273 38.23 9.13 -0.12
C ASP A 273 39.65 8.71 -0.58
N LEU A 274 39.80 8.34 -1.86
CA LEU A 274 41.13 8.09 -2.44
C LEU A 274 41.92 9.40 -2.50
N LEU A 275 43.09 9.42 -1.86
CA LEU A 275 44.05 10.50 -1.80
C LEU A 275 45.37 9.99 -2.39
N VAL A 276 45.77 10.57 -3.51
CA VAL A 276 47.02 10.26 -4.21
C VAL A 276 47.46 11.48 -5.00
N ASP A 277 48.76 11.61 -5.25
CA ASP A 277 49.30 12.61 -6.17
C ASP A 277 49.19 12.12 -7.62
N ASP A 278 48.60 12.93 -8.49
CA ASP A 278 48.42 12.60 -9.93
C ASP A 278 49.74 12.62 -10.71
N VAL A 279 50.80 13.18 -10.14
CA VAL A 279 52.13 13.32 -10.76
C VAL A 279 53.18 12.76 -9.82
N ALA A 280 53.98 11.82 -10.33
CA ALA A 280 55.04 11.16 -9.59
C ALA A 280 56.33 11.12 -10.41
N PHE A 281 57.48 11.14 -9.72
CA PHE A 281 58.77 10.93 -10.35
C PHE A 281 59.10 9.44 -10.46
N VAL A 282 59.78 9.07 -11.54
CA VAL A 282 60.26 7.70 -11.72
C VAL A 282 61.26 7.38 -10.60
N ASN A 283 61.08 6.23 -9.96
CA ASN A 283 61.81 5.75 -8.78
C ASN A 283 61.54 6.51 -7.47
N ASP A 284 60.52 7.38 -7.41
CA ASP A 284 60.11 8.05 -6.18
C ASP A 284 58.83 7.39 -5.61
N PRO A 285 58.83 6.90 -4.35
CA PRO A 285 57.65 6.26 -3.78
C PRO A 285 56.53 7.27 -3.51
N ILE A 286 55.34 6.96 -4.03
CA ILE A 286 54.10 7.68 -3.73
C ILE A 286 53.23 6.90 -2.75
N ASN A 287 52.51 7.63 -1.91
CA ASN A 287 51.58 7.05 -0.94
C ASN A 287 50.14 7.27 -1.39
N LEU A 288 49.43 6.18 -1.63
CA LEU A 288 48.00 6.18 -1.84
C LEU A 288 47.33 5.95 -0.49
N SER A 289 46.40 6.83 -0.13
CA SER A 289 45.56 6.64 1.04
C SER A 289 44.10 6.58 0.66
N ALA A 290 43.37 5.60 1.19
CA ALA A 290 41.93 5.54 1.04
C ALA A 290 41.28 5.11 2.35
N LYS A 291 39.96 5.29 2.46
CA LYS A 291 39.16 4.74 3.56
C LYS A 291 38.33 3.58 3.04
N VAL A 292 38.34 2.49 3.80
CA VAL A 292 37.42 1.37 3.57
C VAL A 292 36.43 1.31 4.72
N LYS A 293 35.15 1.30 4.38
CA LYS A 293 34.03 1.04 5.29
C LYS A 293 33.51 -0.35 4.99
N SER A 294 33.39 -1.15 6.04
CA SER A 294 32.91 -2.53 5.94
C SER A 294 31.54 -2.65 6.60
N PHE A 295 30.56 -3.14 5.87
CA PHE A 295 29.22 -3.45 6.35
C PHE A 295 29.09 -4.97 6.50
N GLY A 296 28.52 -5.44 7.61
CA GLY A 296 28.26 -6.88 7.84
C GLY A 296 29.49 -7.80 7.96
N ILE A 297 30.71 -7.29 7.85
CA ILE A 297 31.95 -8.07 7.93
C ILE A 297 32.60 -7.85 9.30
N ASN A 298 32.57 -8.90 10.13
CA ASN A 298 33.06 -8.83 11.53
C ASN A 298 34.44 -9.46 11.76
N SER A 299 34.95 -10.24 10.79
CA SER A 299 36.21 -10.95 10.89
C SER A 299 36.77 -11.28 9.51
N GLY A 300 38.08 -11.41 9.39
CA GLY A 300 38.77 -11.71 8.14
C GLY A 300 39.82 -10.66 7.79
N SER A 301 40.31 -10.70 6.56
CA SER A 301 41.25 -9.73 6.01
C SER A 301 40.67 -9.12 4.74
N ILE A 302 40.72 -7.80 4.65
CA ILE A 302 40.42 -7.04 3.43
C ILE A 302 41.71 -6.96 2.63
N SER A 303 41.66 -7.36 1.36
CA SER A 303 42.77 -7.29 0.43
C SER A 303 42.55 -6.11 -0.49
N VAL A 304 43.51 -5.20 -0.57
CA VAL A 304 43.44 -4.00 -1.43
C VAL A 304 44.59 -4.03 -2.39
N ALA A 305 44.29 -3.80 -3.67
CA ALA A 305 45.25 -3.88 -4.75
C ALA A 305 45.25 -2.58 -5.58
N LEU A 306 46.45 -2.14 -5.94
CA LEU A 306 46.66 -1.20 -7.03
C LEU A 306 46.92 -2.00 -8.30
N LYS A 307 46.07 -1.85 -9.32
CA LYS A 307 46.17 -2.55 -10.60
C LYS A 307 46.46 -1.56 -11.72
N ASP A 308 47.19 -2.00 -12.74
CA ASP A 308 47.29 -1.27 -14.01
C ASP A 308 45.98 -1.42 -14.80
N ALA A 309 45.36 -0.31 -15.21
CA ALA A 309 44.06 -0.34 -15.88
C ALA A 309 44.08 -1.03 -17.25
N LYS A 310 45.23 -1.05 -17.95
CA LYS A 310 45.36 -1.66 -19.28
C LYS A 310 45.59 -3.15 -19.22
N THR A 311 46.32 -3.62 -18.20
CA THR A 311 46.72 -5.04 -18.11
C THR A 311 45.94 -5.80 -17.04
N GLY A 312 45.29 -5.10 -16.10
CA GLY A 312 44.64 -5.70 -14.93
C GLY A 312 45.62 -6.32 -13.93
N ALA A 313 46.93 -6.20 -14.14
CA ALA A 313 47.94 -6.83 -13.31
C ALA A 313 48.05 -6.09 -11.96
N PRO A 314 48.05 -6.81 -10.82
CA PRO A 314 48.27 -6.20 -9.51
C PRO A 314 49.73 -5.74 -9.39
N LEU A 315 49.92 -4.44 -9.17
CA LEU A 315 51.22 -3.80 -8.95
C LEU A 315 51.64 -3.91 -7.49
N VAL A 316 50.69 -3.66 -6.58
CA VAL A 316 50.89 -3.75 -5.14
C VAL A 316 49.61 -4.26 -4.51
N THR A 317 49.73 -5.24 -3.60
CA THR A 317 48.61 -5.76 -2.82
C THR A 317 48.94 -5.64 -1.34
N ARG A 318 47.96 -5.21 -0.53
CA ARG A 318 48.08 -5.15 0.93
C ARG A 318 46.85 -5.76 1.58
N GLN A 319 47.09 -6.70 2.49
CA GLN A 319 46.04 -7.28 3.32
C GLN A 319 45.99 -6.60 4.68
N ILE A 320 44.78 -6.28 5.13
CA ILE A 320 44.53 -5.59 6.40
C ILE A 320 43.45 -6.37 7.16
N PRO A 321 43.66 -6.70 8.45
CA PRO A 321 42.63 -7.37 9.23
C PRO A 321 41.41 -6.45 9.42
N VAL A 322 40.22 -7.04 9.34
CA VAL A 322 38.96 -6.31 9.59
C VAL A 322 38.89 -5.92 11.07
N ASN A 323 38.61 -4.64 11.34
CA ASN A 323 38.37 -4.14 12.70
C ASN A 323 36.92 -3.66 12.86
N PRO A 324 36.02 -4.50 13.40
CA PRO A 324 34.59 -4.19 13.49
C PRO A 324 34.26 -3.05 14.46
N LYS A 325 35.21 -2.60 15.30
CA LYS A 325 34.99 -1.48 16.24
C LYS A 325 35.15 -0.10 15.59
N LYS A 326 35.76 -0.04 14.40
CA LYS A 326 35.99 1.21 13.69
C LYS A 326 34.95 1.34 12.58
N GLU A 327 34.34 2.52 12.47
CA GLU A 327 33.41 2.81 11.38
C GLU A 327 34.10 2.79 10.00
N PHE A 328 35.39 3.16 9.96
CA PHE A 328 36.22 3.05 8.76
C PHE A 328 37.67 2.72 9.13
N GLN A 329 38.35 2.06 8.20
CA GLN A 329 39.78 1.76 8.31
C GLN A 329 40.54 2.52 7.23
N LYS A 330 41.50 3.34 7.64
CA LYS A 330 42.42 4.03 6.72
C LYS A 330 43.42 3.00 6.18
N ILE A 331 43.52 2.93 4.86
CA ILE A 331 44.44 2.08 4.13
C ILE A 331 45.47 2.98 3.48
N GLU A 332 46.74 2.61 3.63
CA GLU A 332 47.86 3.28 3.00
C GLU A 332 48.64 2.24 2.19
N LEU A 333 48.95 2.58 0.94
CA LEU A 333 49.66 1.72 0.01
C LEU A 333 50.78 2.56 -0.62
N THR A 334 51.99 2.03 -0.63
CA THR A 334 53.14 2.74 -1.24
C THR A 334 53.46 2.07 -2.57
N PHE A 335 53.51 2.87 -3.64
CA PHE A 335 53.86 2.41 -4.98
C PHE A 335 55.03 3.24 -5.51
N THR A 336 55.97 2.61 -6.20
CA THR A 336 57.12 3.29 -6.82
C THR A 336 57.04 3.12 -8.33
N PRO A 337 56.78 4.20 -9.10
CA PRO A 337 56.71 4.13 -10.56
C PRO A 337 58.09 3.82 -11.17
N ASP A 338 58.15 2.87 -12.11
CA ASP A 338 59.39 2.41 -12.75
C ASP A 338 59.60 2.98 -14.16
N LYS A 339 58.52 3.48 -14.80
CA LYS A 339 58.54 3.96 -16.19
C LYS A 339 57.96 5.38 -16.31
N PRO A 340 58.55 6.24 -17.16
CA PRO A 340 57.96 7.52 -17.49
C PRO A 340 56.80 7.35 -18.49
N GLY A 341 55.73 8.11 -18.31
CA GLY A 341 54.58 8.12 -19.22
C GLY A 341 53.27 8.41 -18.51
N LEU A 342 52.17 8.38 -19.28
CA LEU A 342 50.82 8.42 -18.75
C LEU A 342 50.34 6.99 -18.49
N PHE A 343 50.13 6.67 -17.22
CA PHE A 343 49.59 5.39 -16.78
C PHE A 343 48.26 5.62 -16.06
N GLU A 344 47.33 4.70 -16.25
CA GLU A 344 46.05 4.70 -15.56
C GLU A 344 46.06 3.51 -14.60
N TYR A 345 45.80 3.78 -13.33
CA TYR A 345 45.80 2.79 -12.27
C TYR A 345 44.42 2.72 -11.62
N VAL A 346 44.00 1.51 -11.27
CA VAL A 346 42.75 1.24 -10.57
C VAL A 346 43.08 0.82 -9.14
N PHE A 347 42.55 1.55 -8.18
CA PHE A 347 42.64 1.19 -6.77
C PHE A 347 41.36 0.43 -6.38
N GLU A 348 41.50 -0.85 -6.05
CA GLU A 348 40.39 -1.77 -5.89
C GLU A 348 40.52 -2.55 -4.58
N VAL A 349 39.38 -2.81 -3.93
CA VAL A 349 39.28 -3.75 -2.81
C VAL A 349 38.78 -5.08 -3.37
N GLU A 350 39.47 -6.18 -3.07
CA GLU A 350 39.03 -7.50 -3.53
C GLU A 350 37.72 -7.88 -2.85
N PRO A 351 36.70 -8.30 -3.62
CA PRO A 351 35.39 -8.63 -3.09
C PRO A 351 35.47 -9.84 -2.16
N VAL A 352 34.79 -9.74 -1.02
CA VAL A 352 34.67 -10.83 -0.05
C VAL A 352 33.55 -11.77 -0.49
N LYS A 353 33.65 -13.05 -0.12
CA LYS A 353 32.61 -14.03 -0.44
C LYS A 353 31.25 -13.61 0.16
N GLY A 354 30.27 -13.39 -0.72
CA GLY A 354 28.93 -12.95 -0.36
C GLY A 354 28.79 -11.43 -0.19
N GLU A 355 29.72 -10.66 -0.77
CA GLU A 355 29.61 -9.21 -0.96
C GLU A 355 28.61 -8.88 -2.07
N VAL A 356 27.84 -7.79 -1.91
CA VAL A 356 26.80 -7.34 -2.85
C VAL A 356 27.13 -5.97 -3.41
#